data_AF-A0A0S3S098-F1
#
_entry.id   AF-A0A0S3S098-F1
#
_cell.length_a   1.000
_cell.length_b   1.000
_cell.length_c   1.000
_cell.angle_alpha   90.00
_cell.angle_beta   90.00
_cell.angle_gamma   90.00
#
_symmetry.space_group_name_H-M   'P 1'
#
loop_
_entity.id
_entity.type
_entity.pdbx_description
1 polymer ?
#
loop_
_entity_poly.entity_id
_entity_poly.type
_entity_poly.pdbx_seq_one_letter_code
_entity_poly.pdbx_strand_id
1 'polypeptide(L)'
;MRETYSALRVHLDSFRLLEEKTVPRIVDKFGWCTWDAFYLTVNPVGVWHGLKDFSEGGVAPRFVIIDDGWQSVNFDDEDPNEDAKNLVLGGEQMTARLH
;
A
#
# COMPACT_ATOMS: atom_id res chain seq x y z
N MET A 1 -4.77 27.28 -6.09
CA MET A 1 -4.00 26.08 -5.68
C MET A 1 -2.90 25.75 -6.67
N ARG A 2 -3.18 25.66 -7.98
CA ARG A 2 -2.17 25.35 -8.99
C ARG A 2 -1.09 26.44 -9.11
N GLU A 3 -1.45 27.73 -9.03
CA GLU A 3 -0.44 28.80 -9.01
C GLU A 3 0.42 28.74 -7.75
N THR A 4 -0.16 28.37 -6.60
CA THR A 4 0.57 28.21 -5.33
C THR A 4 1.64 27.13 -5.44
N TYR A 5 1.29 25.94 -5.95
CA TYR A 5 2.27 24.87 -6.15
C TYR A 5 3.33 25.24 -7.19
N SER A 6 2.96 25.98 -8.22
CA SER A 6 3.92 26.47 -9.23
C SER A 6 4.91 27.47 -8.63
N ALA A 7 4.44 28.41 -7.81
CA ALA A 7 5.29 29.36 -7.11
C ALA A 7 6.23 28.66 -6.11
N LEU A 8 5.72 27.70 -5.34
CA LEU A 8 6.54 26.89 -4.41
C LEU A 8 7.56 26.04 -5.17
N ARG A 9 7.17 25.44 -6.30
CA ARG A 9 8.05 24.67 -7.17
C ARG A 9 9.24 25.51 -7.63
N VAL A 10 9.00 26.75 -8.08
CA VAL A 10 10.04 27.68 -8.52
C VAL A 10 10.89 28.16 -7.34
N HIS A 11 10.28 28.50 -6.21
CA HIS A 11 10.97 29.05 -5.05
C HIS A 11 11.88 28.03 -4.35
N LEU A 12 11.42 26.78 -4.16
CA LEU A 12 12.14 25.75 -3.42
C LEU A 12 13.09 24.92 -4.29
N ASP A 13 12.79 24.80 -5.58
CA ASP A 13 13.53 24.01 -6.57
C ASP A 13 13.91 22.55 -6.18
N SER A 14 13.15 21.95 -5.26
CA SER A 14 13.49 20.64 -4.66
C SER A 14 12.57 19.50 -5.07
N PHE A 15 11.51 19.77 -5.84
CA PHE A 15 10.53 18.77 -6.28
C PHE A 15 10.06 19.09 -7.70
N ARG A 16 9.22 18.21 -8.28
CA ARG A 16 8.56 18.45 -9.56
C ARG A 16 7.04 18.32 -9.43
N LEU A 17 6.31 19.15 -10.17
CA LEU A 17 4.86 19.04 -10.30
C LEU A 17 4.46 17.81 -11.12
N LEU A 18 3.19 17.43 -11.04
CA LEU A 18 2.67 16.28 -11.77
C LEU A 18 2.85 16.45 -13.28
N GLU A 19 2.65 17.66 -13.79
CA GLU A 19 2.78 18.03 -15.20
C GLU A 19 4.23 17.97 -15.71
N GLU A 20 5.21 18.03 -14.80
CA GLU A 20 6.65 17.96 -15.10
C GLU A 20 7.20 16.52 -14.98
N LYS A 21 6.39 15.58 -14.49
CA LYS A 21 6.77 14.18 -14.29
C LYS A 21 6.39 13.37 -15.52
N THR A 22 7.29 12.46 -15.92
CA THR A 22 6.97 11.45 -16.93
C THR A 22 5.99 10.45 -16.34
N VAL A 23 4.84 10.28 -16.98
CA VAL A 23 3.84 9.29 -16.59
C VAL A 23 4.45 7.89 -16.77
N PRO A 24 4.51 7.05 -15.71
CA PRO A 24 5.09 5.72 -15.83
C PRO A 24 4.12 4.77 -16.55
N ARG A 25 4.66 3.79 -17.28
CA ARG A 25 3.89 2.80 -18.07
C ARG A 25 2.89 1.95 -17.27
N ILE A 26 3.02 1.95 -15.94
CA ILE A 26 2.13 1.21 -15.03
C ILE A 26 0.76 1.89 -14.88
N VAL A 27 0.63 3.19 -15.16
CA VAL A 27 -0.62 3.94 -14.97
C VAL A 27 -1.77 3.38 -15.81
N ASP A 28 -1.48 2.89 -17.00
CA ASP A 28 -2.49 2.29 -17.91
C ASP A 28 -2.70 0.79 -17.66
N LYS A 29 -2.27 0.27 -16.51
CA LYS A 29 -2.39 -1.14 -16.18
C LYS A 29 -3.45 -1.33 -15.11
N PHE A 30 -4.29 -2.34 -15.30
CA PHE A 30 -5.13 -2.84 -14.23
C PHE A 30 -4.26 -3.55 -13.19
N GLY A 31 -4.45 -3.19 -11.93
CA GLY A 31 -3.80 -3.85 -10.80
C GLY A 31 -4.79 -4.04 -9.66
N TRP A 32 -4.37 -4.81 -8.66
CA TRP A 32 -5.20 -5.12 -7.51
C TRP A 32 -4.48 -4.78 -6.21
N CYS A 33 -5.19 -4.14 -5.30
CA CYS A 33 -4.72 -3.87 -3.94
C CYS A 33 -5.46 -4.79 -2.97
N THR A 34 -4.74 -5.38 -2.02
CA THR A 34 -5.29 -6.36 -1.06
C THR A 34 -6.24 -5.75 -0.02
N TRP A 35 -6.26 -4.43 0.15
CA TRP A 35 -6.96 -3.75 1.24
C TRP A 35 -8.45 -4.11 1.36
N ASP A 36 -9.25 -3.90 0.30
CA ASP A 36 -10.69 -4.15 0.34
C ASP A 36 -11.05 -5.63 0.53
N ALA A 37 -10.11 -6.55 0.26
CA ALA A 37 -10.31 -7.98 0.37
C ALA A 37 -9.92 -8.53 1.76
N PHE A 38 -8.86 -8.00 2.38
CA PHE A 38 -8.28 -8.59 3.59
C PHE A 38 -8.16 -7.63 4.77
N TYR A 39 -8.26 -6.32 4.55
CA TYR A 39 -7.82 -5.30 5.51
C TYR A 39 -6.47 -5.71 6.11
N LEU A 40 -6.42 -5.94 7.42
CA LEU A 40 -5.21 -6.22 8.18
C LEU A 40 -4.86 -7.71 8.27
N THR A 41 -5.53 -8.57 7.49
CA THR A 41 -5.36 -10.04 7.55
C THR A 41 -4.80 -10.61 6.25
N VAL A 42 -3.91 -9.86 5.61
CA VAL A 42 -3.30 -10.27 4.34
C VAL A 42 -2.45 -11.51 4.56
N ASN A 43 -2.73 -12.57 3.79
CA ASN A 43 -1.98 -13.82 3.87
C ASN A 43 -1.71 -14.42 2.49
N PRO A 44 -0.63 -15.21 2.30
CA PRO A 44 -0.24 -15.73 1.00
C PRO A 44 -1.32 -16.56 0.30
N VAL A 45 -2.10 -17.35 1.06
CA VAL A 45 -3.16 -18.21 0.52
C VAL A 45 -4.31 -17.36 -0.03
N GLY A 46 -4.72 -16.33 0.72
CA GLY A 46 -5.73 -15.36 0.28
C GLY A 46 -5.31 -14.64 -1.00
N VAL A 47 -4.07 -14.14 -1.06
CA VAL A 47 -3.52 -13.47 -2.25
C VAL A 47 -3.52 -14.40 -3.45
N TRP A 48 -3.11 -15.65 -3.28
CA TRP A 48 -3.14 -16.67 -4.34
C TRP A 48 -4.56 -16.91 -4.87
N HIS A 49 -5.54 -17.09 -3.97
CA HIS A 49 -6.94 -17.27 -4.37
C HIS A 49 -7.49 -16.06 -5.10
N GLY A 50 -7.25 -14.84 -4.61
CA GLY A 50 -7.70 -13.62 -5.30
C GLY A 50 -7.15 -13.51 -6.72
N LEU A 51 -5.87 -13.80 -6.93
CA LEU A 51 -5.26 -13.80 -8.27
C LEU A 51 -5.80 -14.92 -9.17
N LYS A 52 -6.09 -16.08 -8.58
CA LYS A 52 -6.73 -17.19 -9.29
C LYS A 52 -8.14 -16.81 -9.75
N ASP A 53 -8.95 -16.23 -8.87
CA ASP A 53 -10.32 -15.79 -9.17
C ASP A 53 -10.34 -14.74 -10.29
N PHE A 54 -9.41 -13.79 -10.27
CA PHE A 54 -9.21 -12.84 -11.36
C PHE A 54 -8.92 -13.57 -12.69
N SER A 55 -7.95 -14.48 -12.69
CA SER A 55 -7.57 -15.24 -13.88
C SER A 55 -8.73 -16.08 -14.43
N GLU A 56 -9.49 -16.75 -13.56
CA GLU A 56 -10.66 -17.54 -13.94
C GLU A 56 -11.81 -16.65 -14.44
N GLY A 57 -11.94 -15.44 -13.90
CA GLY A 57 -12.86 -14.40 -14.37
C GLY A 57 -12.42 -13.68 -15.65
N GLY A 58 -11.29 -14.06 -16.25
CA GLY A 58 -10.79 -13.49 -17.50
C GLY A 58 -10.12 -12.12 -17.37
N VAL A 59 -9.76 -11.70 -16.15
CA VAL A 59 -9.06 -10.45 -15.87
C VAL A 59 -7.70 -10.75 -15.25
N ALA A 60 -6.61 -10.23 -15.81
CA ALA A 60 -5.27 -10.47 -15.26
C ALA A 60 -4.68 -9.16 -14.71
N PRO A 61 -4.63 -8.96 -13.37
CA PRO A 61 -3.86 -7.88 -12.76
C PRO A 61 -2.42 -7.89 -13.26
N ARG A 62 -1.92 -6.72 -13.65
CA ARG A 62 -0.55 -6.54 -14.16
C ARG A 62 0.43 -6.11 -13.08
N PHE A 63 -0.10 -5.76 -11.92
CA PHE A 63 0.62 -5.53 -10.68
C PHE A 63 -0.32 -5.83 -9.51
N VAL A 64 0.28 -6.13 -8.36
CA VAL A 64 -0.41 -6.35 -7.10
C VAL A 64 0.23 -5.42 -6.07
N ILE A 65 -0.60 -4.75 -5.29
CA ILE A 65 -0.17 -4.00 -4.10
C ILE A 65 -0.56 -4.87 -2.91
N ILE A 66 0.45 -5.31 -2.17
CA ILE A 66 0.27 -5.92 -0.85
C ILE A 66 0.18 -4.76 0.14
N ASP A 67 -1.05 -4.44 0.53
CA ASP A 67 -1.38 -3.43 1.53
C ASP A 67 -1.13 -3.95 2.95
N ASP A 68 -1.40 -3.12 3.95
CA ASP A 68 -1.05 -3.36 5.35
C ASP A 68 -1.66 -4.66 5.93
N GLY A 69 -1.02 -5.20 6.97
CA GLY A 69 -1.43 -6.46 7.61
C GLY A 69 -0.85 -7.74 7.01
N TRP A 70 0.15 -7.62 6.12
CA TRP A 70 0.95 -8.76 5.65
C TRP A 70 2.19 -9.03 6.53
N GLN A 71 2.61 -8.02 7.29
CA GLN A 71 3.86 -7.98 8.05
C GLN A 71 3.59 -8.16 9.54
N SER A 72 4.53 -8.79 10.24
CA SER A 72 4.59 -8.78 11.70
C SER A 72 4.98 -7.40 12.20
N VAL A 73 4.34 -6.93 13.26
CA VAL A 73 4.62 -5.65 13.91
C VAL A 73 4.60 -5.84 15.41
N ASN A 74 5.24 -4.94 16.14
CA ASN A 74 5.31 -4.98 17.60
C ASN A 74 5.33 -3.55 18.16
N PHE A 75 4.87 -3.37 19.40
CA PHE A 75 4.94 -2.08 20.11
C PHE A 75 6.18 -1.99 20.99
N ASP A 76 6.72 -0.79 21.15
CA ASP A 76 8.03 -0.59 21.78
C ASP A 76 8.14 -1.00 23.25
N ASP A 77 7.00 -1.08 23.91
CA ASP A 77 6.84 -1.51 25.29
C ASP A 77 6.52 -3.00 25.42
N GLU A 78 6.49 -3.76 24.32
CA GLU A 78 6.26 -5.20 24.28
C GLU A 78 7.55 -6.02 24.08
N ASP A 79 7.46 -7.36 24.19
CA ASP A 79 8.59 -8.26 23.92
C ASP A 79 8.90 -8.24 22.41
N PRO A 80 10.13 -7.90 21.99
CA PRO A 80 10.48 -7.84 20.57
C PRO A 80 10.36 -9.18 19.85
N ASN A 81 10.34 -10.31 20.57
CA ASN A 81 10.24 -11.64 19.94
C ASN A 81 8.79 -12.14 19.81
N GLU A 82 7.79 -11.32 20.18
CA GLU A 82 6.38 -11.63 19.97
C GLU A 82 5.75 -10.67 18.97
N ASP A 83 4.74 -11.12 18.21
CA ASP A 83 3.97 -10.22 17.34
C ASP A 83 2.84 -9.55 18.13
N ALA A 84 2.56 -8.29 17.80
CA ALA A 84 1.40 -7.57 18.33
C ALA A 84 0.10 -8.33 17.98
N LYS A 85 -0.72 -8.57 19.00
CA LYS A 85 -1.97 -9.35 18.87
C LYS A 85 -3.15 -8.39 18.64
N ASN A 86 -4.16 -8.85 17.89
CA ASN A 86 -5.45 -8.18 17.73
C ASN A 86 -5.43 -6.82 17.00
N LEU A 87 -4.53 -6.61 16.03
CA LEU A 87 -4.64 -5.50 15.09
C LEU A 87 -5.80 -5.76 14.11
N VAL A 88 -7.02 -5.51 14.57
CA VAL A 88 -8.26 -5.75 13.80
C VAL A 88 -8.84 -4.43 13.27
N LEU A 89 -8.36 -3.29 13.76
CA LEU A 89 -8.88 -1.96 13.42
C LEU A 89 -7.77 -1.07 12.84
N GLY A 90 -8.05 -0.48 11.67
CA GLY A 90 -7.15 0.49 11.04
C GLY A 90 -6.91 1.69 11.97
N GLY A 91 -5.64 1.99 12.25
CA GLY A 91 -5.21 3.10 13.11
C GLY A 91 -4.31 2.67 14.26
N GLU A 92 -4.62 1.59 14.97
CA GLU A 92 -3.80 1.09 16.09
C GLU A 92 -2.44 0.56 15.60
N GLN A 93 -2.40 -0.04 14.41
CA GLN A 93 -1.16 -0.48 13.77
C GLN A 93 -0.19 0.67 13.45
N MET A 94 -0.68 1.90 13.33
CA MET A 94 0.17 3.04 12.96
C MET A 94 1.16 3.42 14.07
N THR A 95 0.91 2.97 15.30
CA THR A 95 1.83 3.15 16.43
C THR A 95 2.75 1.95 16.63
N ALA A 96 2.53 0.84 15.92
CA ALA A 96 3.42 -0.32 15.94
C ALA A 96 4.61 -0.09 15.00
N ARG A 97 5.76 -0.69 15.32
CA ARG A 97 6.96 -0.63 14.49
C ARG A 97 7.13 -1.95 13.73
N LEU A 98 7.77 -1.85 12.57
CA LEU A 98 8.24 -3.03 11.84
C LEU A 98 9.30 -3.73 12.68
N HIS A 99 9.16 -5.04 12.79
CA HIS A 99 10.16 -5.94 13.38
C HIS A 99 10.91 -6.69 12.28
#